data_AF-A0A7V4Q8Z6-F1
#
_entry.id   AF-A0A7V4Q8Z6-F1
#
_cell.length_a   1.000
_cell.length_b   1.000
_cell.length_c   1.000
_cell.angle_alpha   90.00
_cell.angle_beta   90.00
_cell.angle_gamma   90.00
#
_symmetry.space_group_name_H-M   'P 1'
#
loop_
_entity.id
_entity.type
_entity.pdbx_description
1 polymer ?
#
loop_
_entity_poly.entity_id
_entity_poly.type
_entity_poly.pdbx_seq_one_letter_code
_entity_poly.pdbx_strand_id
1 'polypeptide(L)'
;MIRIPLIAMVGLQLLAALLISQPVTGAESLTVAGPAARAEAPFKPTVVYADLLLAEDTVWRGEVLVEGVLTVAPQATLSIEPGTVVRFRRQGSQAPLLVVQGRLVATGTKEAPVLFTSHFADPAAADWQGIMLL
;
A
#
# COMPACT_ATOMS: atom_id res chain seq x y z
N MET A 1 -32.42 35.95 41.81
CA MET A 1 -31.36 36.00 42.84
C MET A 1 -30.02 36.01 42.10
N ILE A 2 -29.51 37.21 41.79
CA ILE A 2 -28.26 37.81 42.35
C ILE A 2 -27.04 36.99 41.88
N ARG A 3 -26.45 37.33 40.72
CA ARG A 3 -25.43 38.39 40.45
C ARG A 3 -24.00 37.98 40.87
N ILE A 4 -23.22 37.61 39.84
CA ILE A 4 -21.76 37.49 39.83
C ILE A 4 -21.14 38.89 39.97
N PRO A 5 -20.15 39.12 40.85
CA PRO A 5 -19.51 40.42 40.98
C PRO A 5 -18.38 40.62 39.96
N LEU A 6 -18.42 41.82 39.39
CA LEU A 6 -17.49 42.51 38.51
C LEU A 6 -16.19 42.86 39.25
N ILE A 7 -15.03 42.56 38.65
CA ILE A 7 -13.76 43.25 38.93
C ILE A 7 -13.51 44.19 37.74
N ALA A 8 -13.48 45.50 38.05
CA ALA A 8 -13.04 46.60 37.22
C ALA A 8 -11.50 46.48 36.96
N MET A 9 -10.81 47.12 36.03
CA MET A 9 -10.97 48.37 35.28
C MET A 9 -9.73 48.47 34.34
N VAL A 10 -9.74 49.40 33.37
CA VAL A 10 -8.57 49.94 32.62
C VAL A 10 -8.10 49.09 31.43
N GLY A 11 -7.98 49.58 30.20
CA GLY A 11 -8.10 50.94 29.69
C GLY A 11 -8.05 50.98 28.16
N LEU A 12 -8.69 52.00 27.62
CA LEU A 12 -8.70 52.41 26.22
C LEU A 12 -7.38 53.11 25.90
N GLN A 13 -6.61 52.62 24.93
CA GLN A 13 -5.66 53.45 24.17
C GLN A 13 -5.70 53.09 22.68
N LEU A 14 -5.91 54.13 21.88
CA LEU A 14 -5.85 54.18 20.42
C LEU A 14 -4.51 54.82 19.99
N LEU A 15 -4.06 54.43 18.79
CA LEU A 15 -3.15 55.11 17.84
C LEU A 15 -1.67 54.64 17.66
N ALA A 16 -1.46 53.90 16.56
CA ALA A 16 -0.47 54.05 15.46
C ALA A 16 1.06 54.14 15.71
N ALA A 17 1.81 53.16 15.16
CA ALA A 17 3.16 53.29 14.55
C ALA A 17 3.46 52.02 13.70
N LEU A 18 3.40 52.08 12.36
CA LEU A 18 4.48 52.24 11.37
C LEU A 18 5.34 50.98 11.10
N LEU A 19 5.19 50.48 9.86
CA LEU A 19 6.10 49.70 8.98
C LEU A 19 7.18 48.82 9.64
N ILE A 20 7.11 47.50 9.41
CA ILE A 20 8.06 46.75 8.56
C ILE A 20 7.31 45.53 8.00
N SER A 21 7.08 45.55 6.69
CA SER A 21 6.78 44.33 5.92
C SER A 21 8.05 43.48 5.89
N GLN A 22 8.00 42.23 6.33
CA GLN A 22 8.94 41.20 5.88
C GLN A 22 8.12 40.13 5.15
N PRO A 23 8.32 39.94 3.83
CA PRO A 23 7.93 38.68 3.22
C PRO A 23 8.90 37.62 3.74
N VAL A 24 8.40 36.60 4.43
CA VAL A 24 9.21 35.38 4.60
C VAL A 24 9.21 34.63 3.28
N THR A 25 10.10 35.07 2.39
CA THR A 25 10.55 34.31 1.22
C THR A 25 11.35 33.12 1.71
N GLY A 26 10.90 31.91 1.38
CA GLY A 26 11.67 30.70 1.63
C GLY A 26 10.82 29.45 1.86
N ALA A 27 9.86 29.15 0.98
CA ALA A 27 9.81 27.78 0.47
C ALA A 27 11.19 27.53 -0.13
N GLU A 28 11.95 26.52 0.27
CA GLU A 28 11.69 25.14 -0.09
C GLU A 28 12.19 24.25 1.05
N SER A 29 11.26 23.61 1.77
CA SER A 29 11.60 22.32 2.34
C SER A 29 12.02 21.45 1.17
N LEU A 30 13.31 21.11 1.09
CA LEU A 30 13.82 20.10 0.19
C LEU A 30 13.10 18.79 0.53
N THR A 31 11.93 18.57 -0.07
CA THR A 31 11.41 17.24 -0.27
C THR A 31 12.50 16.55 -1.07
N VAL A 32 13.32 15.76 -0.38
CA VAL A 32 14.02 14.65 -1.02
C VAL A 32 12.89 13.85 -1.64
N ALA A 33 12.63 14.09 -2.92
CA ALA A 33 11.80 13.23 -3.72
C ALA A 33 12.52 11.88 -3.71
N GLY A 34 12.18 11.03 -2.74
CA GLY A 34 12.35 9.60 -2.91
C GLY A 34 11.78 9.22 -4.28
N PRO A 35 12.39 8.23 -4.97
CA PRO A 35 12.03 7.91 -6.35
C PRO A 35 10.50 7.91 -6.48
N ALA A 36 9.98 8.75 -7.38
CA ALA A 36 8.56 9.06 -7.50
C ALA A 36 7.75 7.77 -7.36
N ALA A 37 6.90 7.69 -6.34
CA ALA A 37 6.08 6.51 -6.09
C ALA A 37 5.29 6.21 -7.36
N ARG A 38 5.55 5.05 -7.97
CA ARG A 38 4.88 4.63 -9.21
C ARG A 38 3.39 4.46 -8.93
N ALA A 39 2.55 4.94 -9.84
CA ALA A 39 1.11 4.80 -9.69
C ALA A 39 0.70 3.32 -9.61
N GLU A 40 -0.15 3.00 -8.63
CA GLU A 40 -0.76 1.68 -8.51
C GLU A 40 -1.87 1.50 -9.55
N ALA A 41 -2.06 0.27 -10.04
CA ALA A 41 -3.18 -0.05 -10.92
C ALA A 41 -4.50 0.09 -10.15
N PRO A 42 -5.59 0.58 -10.79
CA PRO A 42 -6.91 0.57 -10.16
C PRO A 42 -7.25 -0.87 -9.75
N PHE A 43 -7.51 -1.05 -8.46
CA PHE A 43 -7.60 -2.36 -7.84
C PHE A 43 -8.37 -2.25 -6.53
N LYS A 44 -9.27 -3.19 -6.30
CA LYS A 44 -9.89 -3.39 -5.00
C LYS A 44 -9.58 -4.83 -4.58
N PRO A 45 -8.55 -5.05 -3.74
CA PRO A 45 -8.20 -6.39 -3.31
C PRO A 45 -9.39 -7.01 -2.61
N THR A 46 -9.70 -8.26 -2.97
CA THR A 46 -10.61 -9.07 -2.16
C THR A 46 -9.85 -9.65 -0.97
N VAL A 47 -8.56 -9.97 -1.17
CA VAL A 47 -7.67 -10.51 -0.13
C VAL A 47 -6.27 -9.92 -0.29
N VAL A 48 -5.60 -9.67 0.85
CA VAL A 48 -4.20 -9.24 0.92
C VAL A 48 -3.42 -10.24 1.77
N TYR A 49 -2.28 -10.71 1.25
CA TYR A 49 -1.32 -11.54 1.97
C TYR A 49 0.00 -10.80 2.12
N ALA A 50 0.56 -10.78 3.32
CA ALA A 50 1.85 -10.15 3.62
C ALA A 50 2.66 -11.01 4.59
N ASP A 51 3.88 -11.39 4.19
CA ASP A 51 4.88 -12.04 5.06
C ASP A 51 4.33 -13.22 5.90
N LEU A 52 3.69 -14.17 5.22
CA LEU A 52 2.89 -15.24 5.85
C LEU A 52 3.28 -16.64 5.35
N LEU A 53 3.07 -17.64 6.22
CA LEU A 53 3.05 -19.06 5.87
C LEU A 53 1.59 -19.53 5.69
N LEU A 54 1.22 -19.95 4.48
CA LEU A 54 -0.01 -20.69 4.22
C LEU A 54 0.22 -22.14 4.66
N ALA A 55 -0.16 -22.43 5.90
CA ALA A 55 0.02 -23.74 6.53
C ALA A 55 -1.05 -24.76 6.11
N GLU A 56 -2.17 -24.29 5.57
CA GLU A 56 -3.34 -25.09 5.20
C GLU A 56 -3.76 -24.85 3.74
N ASP A 57 -4.59 -25.75 3.23
CA ASP A 57 -5.13 -25.64 1.89
C ASP A 57 -5.91 -24.34 1.72
N THR A 58 -5.55 -23.57 0.70
CA THR A 58 -6.10 -22.23 0.46
C THR A 58 -6.58 -22.12 -0.97
N VAL A 59 -7.74 -21.49 -1.16
CA VAL A 59 -8.32 -21.23 -2.49
C VAL A 59 -8.33 -19.73 -2.77
N TRP A 60 -7.72 -19.33 -3.89
CA TRP A 60 -7.74 -17.95 -4.39
C TRP A 60 -8.73 -17.79 -5.53
N ARG A 61 -9.44 -16.66 -5.51
CA ARG A 61 -10.48 -16.28 -6.47
C ARG A 61 -10.47 -14.76 -6.65
N GLY A 62 -10.79 -14.29 -7.85
CA GLY A 62 -10.94 -12.85 -8.12
C GLY A 62 -9.61 -12.09 -8.07
N GLU A 63 -9.53 -11.06 -7.26
CA GLU A 63 -8.38 -10.14 -7.21
C GLU A 63 -7.63 -10.31 -5.87
N VAL A 64 -6.41 -10.82 -5.92
CA VAL A 64 -5.55 -11.13 -4.76
C VAL A 64 -4.30 -10.26 -4.78
N LEU A 65 -3.95 -9.67 -3.64
CA LEU A 65 -2.71 -8.91 -3.46
C LEU A 65 -1.71 -9.69 -2.63
N VAL A 66 -0.47 -9.77 -3.10
CA VAL A 66 0.66 -10.35 -2.37
C VAL A 66 1.71 -9.27 -2.13
N GLU A 67 2.07 -9.12 -0.87
CA GLU A 67 3.08 -8.23 -0.34
C GLU A 67 4.14 -9.06 0.38
N GLY A 68 5.40 -8.66 0.27
CA GLY A 68 6.48 -9.41 0.90
C GLY A 68 6.56 -10.88 0.49
N VAL A 69 7.03 -11.74 1.41
CA VAL A 69 7.25 -13.16 1.11
C VAL A 69 6.06 -14.00 1.58
N LEU A 70 5.39 -14.67 0.65
CA LEU A 70 4.33 -15.63 0.96
C LEU A 70 4.85 -17.04 0.71
N THR A 71 4.78 -17.91 1.72
CA THR A 71 5.22 -19.31 1.60
C THR A 71 4.04 -20.27 1.68
N VAL A 72 3.90 -21.18 0.72
CA VAL A 72 2.99 -22.33 0.80
C VAL A 72 3.74 -23.48 1.44
N ALA A 73 3.27 -23.93 2.60
CA ALA A 73 3.93 -24.98 3.37
C ALA A 73 3.92 -26.35 2.64
N PRO A 74 4.82 -27.28 2.96
CA PRO A 74 4.94 -28.57 2.26
C PRO A 74 3.65 -29.42 2.24
N GLN A 75 2.85 -29.35 3.31
CA GLN A 75 1.59 -30.08 3.40
C GLN A 75 0.39 -29.36 2.77
N ALA A 76 0.55 -28.11 2.33
CA ALA A 76 -0.55 -27.27 1.88
C ALA A 76 -0.65 -27.21 0.35
N THR A 77 -1.87 -27.04 -0.13
CA THR A 77 -2.19 -26.77 -1.53
C THR A 77 -2.76 -25.37 -1.69
N LEU A 78 -2.09 -24.53 -2.48
CA LEU A 78 -2.65 -23.29 -2.98
C LEU A 78 -3.36 -23.55 -4.32
N SER A 79 -4.68 -23.48 -4.32
CA SER A 79 -5.51 -23.61 -5.52
C SER A 79 -5.98 -22.24 -6.01
N ILE A 80 -5.78 -21.94 -7.29
CA ILE A 80 -6.13 -20.66 -7.90
C ILE A 80 -7.15 -20.90 -9.01
N GLU A 81 -8.36 -20.37 -8.82
CA GLU A 81 -9.48 -20.56 -9.73
C GLU A 81 -9.33 -19.78 -11.05
N PRO A 82 -10.00 -20.21 -12.14
CA PRO A 82 -9.97 -19.50 -13.41
C PRO A 82 -10.38 -18.03 -13.27
N GLY A 83 -9.74 -17.14 -14.03
CA GLY A 83 -10.01 -15.70 -14.00
C GLY A 83 -9.43 -14.94 -12.81
N THR A 84 -8.67 -15.61 -11.94
CA THR A 84 -8.01 -14.95 -10.80
C THR A 84 -6.82 -14.10 -11.26
N VAL A 85 -6.74 -12.87 -10.76
CA VAL A 85 -5.61 -11.96 -10.93
C VAL A 85 -4.89 -11.83 -9.59
N VAL A 86 -3.63 -12.25 -9.59
CA VAL A 86 -2.72 -12.14 -8.44
C VAL A 86 -1.74 -11.01 -8.72
N ARG A 87 -1.85 -9.94 -7.94
CA ARG A 87 -0.99 -8.76 -8.04
C ARG A 87 0.07 -8.78 -6.95
N PHE A 88 1.29 -8.48 -7.33
CA PHE A 88 2.42 -8.40 -6.43
C PHE A 88 2.78 -6.93 -6.21
N ARG A 89 2.75 -6.49 -4.94
CA ARG A 89 3.09 -5.12 -4.56
C ARG A 89 4.41 -5.08 -3.81
N ARG A 90 5.37 -4.35 -4.37
CA ARG A 90 6.62 -4.01 -3.68
C ARG A 90 6.34 -3.10 -2.49
N GLN A 91 6.92 -3.42 -1.35
CA GLN A 91 6.93 -2.56 -0.17
C GLN A 91 8.36 -2.14 0.15
N GLY A 92 8.65 -0.84 0.01
CA GLY A 92 10.01 -0.30 0.19
C GLY A 92 11.03 -1.01 -0.72
N SER A 93 12.11 -1.53 -0.12
CA SER A 93 13.14 -2.29 -0.83
C SER A 93 12.83 -3.78 -0.99
N GLN A 94 11.75 -4.28 -0.38
CA GLN A 94 11.39 -5.70 -0.42
C GLN A 94 10.47 -5.98 -1.62
N ALA A 95 11.03 -6.68 -2.61
CA ALA A 95 10.24 -7.22 -3.71
C ALA A 95 9.51 -8.49 -3.24
N PRO A 96 8.19 -8.60 -3.48
CA PRO A 96 7.41 -9.74 -3.04
C PRO A 96 7.78 -11.01 -3.80
N LEU A 97 7.59 -12.15 -3.14
CA LEU A 97 7.93 -13.48 -3.64
C LEU A 97 6.89 -14.49 -3.17
N LEU A 98 6.41 -15.34 -4.08
CA LEU A 98 5.62 -16.52 -3.73
C LEU A 98 6.54 -17.75 -3.73
N VAL A 99 6.77 -18.32 -2.55
CA VAL A 99 7.52 -19.57 -2.38
C VAL A 99 6.54 -20.72 -2.21
N VAL A 100 6.66 -21.76 -3.02
CA VAL A 100 5.78 -22.94 -2.96
C VAL A 100 6.62 -24.15 -2.60
N GLN A 101 6.55 -24.57 -1.33
CA GLN A 101 7.14 -25.82 -0.85
C GLN A 101 6.15 -26.99 -0.91
N GLY A 102 4.84 -26.68 -0.94
CA GLY A 102 3.77 -27.65 -1.13
C GLY A 102 3.32 -27.73 -2.58
N ARG A 103 2.01 -27.57 -2.81
CA ARG A 103 1.43 -27.64 -4.16
C ARG A 103 0.82 -26.31 -4.59
N LEU A 104 1.06 -25.94 -5.85
CA LEU A 104 0.36 -24.85 -6.53
C LEU A 104 -0.47 -25.42 -7.67
N VAL A 105 -1.79 -25.18 -7.65
CA VAL A 105 -2.72 -25.61 -8.69
C VAL A 105 -3.39 -24.37 -9.27
N ALA A 106 -2.98 -23.93 -10.46
CA ALA A 106 -3.62 -22.81 -11.16
C ALA A 106 -4.40 -23.33 -12.37
N THR A 107 -5.73 -23.24 -12.33
CA THR A 107 -6.61 -23.84 -13.34
C THR A 107 -7.15 -22.81 -14.34
N GLY A 108 -6.32 -21.88 -14.80
CA GLY A 108 -6.72 -20.88 -15.80
C GLY A 108 -7.10 -21.51 -17.15
N THR A 109 -8.05 -20.91 -17.86
CA THR A 109 -8.40 -21.27 -19.25
C THR A 109 -8.02 -20.14 -20.21
N LYS A 110 -8.23 -20.36 -21.52
CA LYS A 110 -8.02 -19.30 -22.51
C LYS A 110 -9.02 -18.15 -22.34
N GLU A 111 -10.26 -18.47 -21.95
CA GLU A 111 -11.35 -17.53 -21.72
C GLU A 111 -11.24 -16.85 -20.35
N ALA A 112 -10.68 -17.55 -19.36
CA ALA A 112 -10.50 -17.07 -17.99
C ALA A 112 -9.10 -17.44 -17.47
N PRO A 113 -8.05 -16.74 -17.93
CA PRO A 113 -6.68 -17.03 -17.53
C PRO A 113 -6.45 -16.68 -16.05
N VAL A 114 -5.47 -17.35 -15.44
CA VAL A 114 -4.89 -16.90 -14.17
C VAL A 114 -3.73 -15.96 -14.50
N LEU A 115 -3.77 -14.73 -13.99
CA LEU A 115 -2.78 -13.70 -14.26
C LEU A 115 -1.96 -13.41 -13.00
N PHE A 116 -0.64 -13.62 -13.09
CA PHE A 116 0.32 -13.12 -12.10
C PHE A 116 0.99 -11.87 -12.65
N THR A 117 0.91 -10.76 -11.93
CA THR A 117 1.44 -9.48 -12.44
C THR A 117 1.86 -8.52 -11.33
N SER A 118 2.55 -7.45 -11.70
CA SER A 118 2.80 -6.31 -10.81
C SER A 118 1.49 -5.61 -10.45
N HIS A 119 1.42 -5.09 -9.22
CA HIS A 119 0.33 -4.21 -8.79
C HIS A 119 0.44 -2.79 -9.37
N PHE A 120 1.59 -2.40 -9.90
CA PHE A 120 1.77 -1.06 -10.49
C PHE A 120 1.06 -0.94 -11.85
N ALA A 121 0.57 0.26 -12.16
CA ALA A 121 -0.24 0.53 -13.36
C ALA A 121 0.53 0.28 -14.66
N ASP A 122 1.82 0.51 -14.63
CA ASP A 122 2.78 0.04 -15.60
C ASP A 122 3.54 -1.09 -14.88
N PRO A 123 3.68 -2.31 -15.41
CA PRO A 123 4.54 -3.34 -14.81
C PRO A 123 6.00 -3.16 -15.21
N ALA A 124 6.96 -3.39 -14.30
CA ALA A 124 8.39 -3.37 -14.60
C ALA A 124 9.11 -4.60 -14.05
N ALA A 125 10.28 -4.90 -14.62
CA ALA A 125 11.19 -5.89 -14.06
C ALA A 125 11.51 -5.56 -12.60
N ALA A 126 11.65 -6.61 -11.80
CA ALA A 126 11.91 -6.57 -10.36
C ALA A 126 10.75 -6.04 -9.48
N ASP A 127 9.61 -5.59 -10.01
CA ASP A 127 8.43 -5.24 -9.19
C ASP A 127 8.05 -6.36 -8.21
N TRP A 128 8.31 -7.60 -8.62
CA TRP A 128 8.21 -8.82 -7.83
C TRP A 128 9.34 -9.78 -8.24
N GLN A 129 9.71 -10.68 -7.34
CA GLN A 129 10.82 -11.61 -7.57
C GLN A 129 10.41 -12.82 -8.42
N GLY A 130 9.15 -13.25 -8.30
CA GLY A 130 8.61 -14.37 -9.06
C GLY A 130 7.78 -15.33 -8.22
N ILE A 131 7.60 -16.53 -8.77
CA ILE A 131 7.06 -17.71 -8.09
C ILE A 131 8.18 -18.75 -8.07
N MET A 132 8.58 -19.20 -6.89
CA MET A 132 9.60 -20.22 -6.73
C MET A 132 8.93 -21.54 -6.31
N LEU A 133 9.05 -22.55 -7.17
CA LEU A 133 8.58 -23.91 -6.90
C LEU A 133 9.78 -24.74 -6.41
N LEU A 134 9.65 -25.38 -5.24
CA LEU A 134 10.71 -26.16 -4.59
C LEU A 134 10.40 -27.65 -4.57
#